data_AF-A0A2N5KNU8-F1
#
_entry.id   AF-A0A2N5KNU8-F1
#
_cell.length_a   1.000
_cell.length_b   1.000
_cell.length_c   1.000
_cell.angle_alpha   90.00
_cell.angle_beta   90.00
_cell.angle_gamma   90.00
#
_symmetry.space_group_name_H-M   'P 1'
#
loop_
_entity.id
_entity.type
_entity.pdbx_description
1 polymer ?
#
loop_
_entity_poly.entity_id
_entity_poly.type
_entity_poly.pdbx_seq_one_letter_code
_entity_poly.pdbx_strand_id
1 'polypeptide(L)'
;MRYGPDLGAPTLLDYLEATGVKLRAAGGAIVYESDRELTPEELRDLRRHKAALLDVLAARKLPRDGPAVLPALRAYLSEHAHVA
;
A
#
# COMPACT_ATOMS: atom_id res chain seq x y z
N MET A 1 -9.51 2.30 25.60
CA MET A 1 -9.21 1.29 24.55
C MET A 1 -7.69 1.16 24.46
N ARG A 2 -7.12 0.11 25.05
CA ARG A 2 -5.69 -0.21 24.95
C ARG A 2 -5.51 -1.02 23.67
N TYR A 3 -5.06 -0.39 22.59
CA TYR A 3 -4.66 -1.11 21.39
C TYR A 3 -3.40 -1.91 21.75
N GLY A 4 -3.52 -3.25 21.74
CA GLY A 4 -2.47 -4.17 22.19
C GLY A 4 -1.30 -4.32 21.21
N PRO A 5 -0.16 -4.87 21.66
CA PRO A 5 1.16 -4.84 21.01
C PRO A 5 1.36 -5.73 19.75
N ASP A 6 0.26 -6.14 19.10
CA ASP A 6 0.27 -7.01 17.91
C ASP A 6 -0.71 -6.49 16.85
N LEU A 7 -0.72 -5.18 16.62
CA LEU A 7 -1.38 -4.63 15.45
C LEU A 7 -0.62 -5.11 14.21
N GLY A 8 -1.22 -6.03 13.46
CA GLY A 8 -0.69 -6.42 12.15
C GLY A 8 -0.47 -5.19 11.26
N ALA A 9 0.47 -5.27 10.32
CA ALA A 9 0.81 -4.18 9.41
C ALA A 9 -0.39 -3.42 8.80
N PRO A 10 -1.48 -4.07 8.32
CA PRO A 10 -2.63 -3.33 7.82
C PRO A 10 -3.36 -2.54 8.92
N THR A 11 -3.50 -3.10 10.13
CA THR A 11 -4.16 -2.41 11.25
C THR A 11 -3.32 -1.26 11.78
N LEU A 12 -1.99 -1.41 11.82
CA LEU A 12 -1.06 -0.34 12.17
C LEU A 12 -1.15 0.82 11.15
N LEU A 13 -1.21 0.52 9.86
CA LEU A 13 -1.39 1.51 8.81
C LEU A 13 -2.70 2.30 9.01
N ASP A 14 -3.82 1.60 9.19
CA ASP A 14 -5.13 2.23 9.42
C ASP A 14 -5.15 3.09 10.70
N TYR A 15 -4.53 2.61 11.79
CA TYR A 15 -4.40 3.39 13.03
C TYR A 15 -3.59 4.67 12.84
N LEU A 16 -2.45 4.57 12.15
CA LEU A 16 -1.59 5.72 11.88
C LEU A 16 -2.30 6.72 10.98
N GLU A 17 -3.00 6.27 9.93
CA GLU A 17 -3.80 7.15 9.06
C GLU A 17 -4.94 7.84 9.84
N ALA A 18 -5.65 7.11 10.70
CA ALA A 18 -6.72 7.65 11.54
C ALA A 18 -6.22 8.70 12.55
N THR A 19 -4.96 8.63 12.95
CA THR A 19 -4.31 9.59 13.86
C THR A 19 -3.54 10.69 13.14
N GLY A 20 -3.71 10.83 11.81
CA GLY A 20 -3.10 11.89 11.01
C GLY A 20 -1.66 11.62 10.58
N VAL A 21 -1.21 10.37 10.62
CA VAL A 21 0.10 9.93 10.13
C VAL A 21 -0.08 9.21 8.79
N LYS A 22 0.35 9.82 7.70
CA LYS A 22 0.28 9.23 6.36
C LYS A 22 1.58 8.49 6.05
N LEU A 23 1.48 7.20 5.73
CA LEU A 23 2.61 6.37 5.34
C LEU A 23 2.68 6.21 3.82
N ARG A 24 3.88 6.30 3.26
CA ARG A 24 4.16 6.12 1.83
C ARG A 24 5.40 5.24 1.64
N ALA A 25 5.37 4.40 0.62
CA ALA A 25 6.54 3.64 0.19
C ALA A 25 7.29 4.44 -0.89
N ALA A 26 8.56 4.75 -0.65
CA ALA A 26 9.44 5.42 -1.61
C ALA A 26 10.76 4.65 -1.74
N GLY A 27 11.03 4.06 -2.90
CA GLY A 27 12.30 3.37 -3.18
C GLY A 27 12.65 2.23 -2.21
N GLY A 28 11.66 1.51 -1.67
CA GLY A 28 11.88 0.45 -0.67
C GLY A 28 12.09 0.95 0.77
N ALA A 29 11.93 2.26 0.99
CA ALA A 29 11.83 2.85 2.31
C ALA A 29 10.38 3.24 2.64
N ILE A 30 10.07 3.28 3.94
CA ILE A 30 8.82 3.85 4.44
C ILE A 30 9.11 5.30 4.80
N VAL A 31 8.37 6.20 4.18
CA VAL A 31 8.32 7.62 4.49
C VAL A 31 6.99 7.89 5.18
N TYR A 32 7.00 8.71 6.22
CA TYR A 32 5.78 9.14 6.89
C TYR A 32 5.68 10.67 6.90
N GLU A 33 4.46 11.17 6.75
CA GLU A 33 4.10 12.58 6.83
C GLU A 33 3.08 12.74 7.96
N SER A 34 3.35 13.61 8.93
CA SER A 34 2.42 13.87 10.02
C SER A 34 2.59 15.29 10.57
N ASP A 35 1.48 15.88 11.01
CA ASP A 35 1.43 17.13 11.75
C ASP A 35 1.72 16.96 13.26
N ARG A 36 1.89 15.71 13.72
CA ARG A 36 2.26 15.38 15.11
C ARG A 36 3.55 14.58 15.19
N GLU A 37 4.18 14.62 16.36
CA GLU A 37 5.30 13.75 16.66
C GLU A 37 4.82 12.30 16.88
N LEU A 38 5.56 11.35 16.32
CA LEU A 38 5.36 9.93 16.59
C LEU A 38 6.00 9.58 17.92
N THR A 39 5.30 8.77 18.69
CA THR A 39 5.84 8.21 19.93
C THR A 39 6.94 7.18 19.63
N PRO A 40 7.86 6.94 20.58
CA PRO A 40 8.90 5.92 20.42
C PRO A 40 8.34 4.51 20.15
N GLU A 41 7.15 4.21 20.67
CA GLU A 41 6.45 2.94 20.46
C GLU A 41 5.99 2.81 19.00
N GLU A 42 5.35 3.85 18.45
CA GLU A 42 4.93 3.88 17.04
C GLU A 42 6.12 3.75 16.09
N LEU A 43 7.24 4.41 16.38
CA LEU A 43 8.48 4.26 15.61
C LEU A 43 9.05 2.84 15.67
N ARG A 44 8.96 2.19 16.84
CA ARG A 44 9.40 0.80 17.02
C ARG A 44 8.54 -0.15 16.19
N ASP A 45 7.23 0.03 16.22
CA ASP A 45 6.28 -0.80 15.48
C ASP A 45 6.41 -0.59 13.96
N LEU A 46 6.62 0.65 13.49
CA LEU A 46 6.94 0.93 12.09
C LEU A 46 8.18 0.19 11.61
N ARG A 47 9.24 0.15 12.43
CA ARG A 47 10.47 -0.59 12.11
C ARG A 47 10.25 -2.10 12.12
N ARG A 48 9.54 -2.61 13.13
CA ARG A 48 9.21 -4.03 13.27
C ARG A 48 8.38 -4.55 12.10
N HIS A 49 7.41 -3.77 11.64
CA HIS A 49 6.49 -4.13 10.59
C HIS A 49 6.87 -3.59 9.21
N LYS A 50 8.08 -3.04 9.02
CA LYS A 50 8.51 -2.39 7.77
C LYS A 50 8.25 -3.23 6.53
N ALA A 51 8.67 -4.50 6.53
CA ALA A 51 8.52 -5.37 5.36
C ALA A 51 7.04 -5.59 5.00
N ALA A 52 6.21 -5.87 6.01
CA ALA A 52 4.78 -6.09 5.82
C ALA A 52 4.03 -4.79 5.43
N LEU A 53 4.44 -3.64 5.98
CA LEU A 53 3.89 -2.33 5.60
C LEU A 53 4.23 -1.97 4.15
N LEU A 54 5.45 -2.27 3.69
CA LEU A 54 5.81 -2.09 2.28
C LEU A 54 4.95 -2.96 1.36
N ASP A 55 4.67 -4.20 1.74
CA ASP A 55 3.81 -5.11 1.00
C ASP A 55 2.36 -4.60 0.92
N VAL A 56 1.80 -4.16 2.06
CA VAL A 56 0.46 -3.56 2.14
C VAL A 56 0.37 -2.27 1.30
N LEU A 57 1.39 -1.39 1.38
CA LEU A 57 1.44 -0.16 0.60
C LEU A 57 1.60 -0.45 -0.90
N ALA A 58 2.38 -1.48 -1.27
CA ALA A 58 2.50 -1.93 -2.64
C ALA A 58 1.18 -2.49 -3.17
N ALA A 59 0.48 -3.31 -2.37
CA ALA A 59 -0.83 -3.85 -2.69
C ALA A 59 -1.92 -2.76 -2.82
N ARG A 60 -1.87 -1.71 -1.98
CA ARG A 60 -2.78 -0.55 -2.06
C ARG A 60 -2.45 0.39 -3.24
N LYS A 61 -1.17 0.54 -3.59
CA LYS A 61 -0.71 1.40 -4.69
C LYS A 61 -0.85 0.73 -6.05
N LEU A 62 -0.88 -0.61 -6.09
CA LEU A 62 -1.35 -1.34 -7.25
C LEU A 62 -2.81 -0.92 -7.45
N PRO A 63 -3.15 -0.21 -8.54
CA PRO A 63 -4.54 0.00 -8.81
C PRO A 63 -5.18 -1.39 -8.95
N ARG A 64 -6.37 -1.55 -8.37
CA ARG A 64 -7.28 -2.62 -8.75
C ARG A 64 -7.73 -2.49 -10.22
N ASP A 65 -7.31 -1.43 -10.92
CA ASP A 65 -7.06 -1.40 -12.36
C ASP A 65 -5.68 -2.04 -12.62
N GLY A 66 -5.63 -3.36 -12.69
CA GLY A 66 -5.96 -4.00 -13.95
C GLY A 66 -4.67 -4.06 -14.77
N PRO A 67 -4.19 -5.25 -15.16
CA PRO A 67 -3.00 -5.31 -15.97
C PRO A 67 -3.29 -4.51 -17.25
N ALA A 68 -2.28 -3.80 -17.72
CA ALA A 68 -2.21 -3.08 -18.99
C ALA A 68 -2.41 -4.04 -20.20
N VAL A 69 -3.55 -4.72 -20.26
CA VAL A 69 -3.89 -5.78 -21.21
C VAL A 69 -4.92 -5.28 -22.24
N LEU A 70 -5.62 -4.19 -21.97
CA LEU A 70 -6.78 -3.79 -22.78
C LEU A 70 -6.57 -2.80 -23.96
N PRO A 71 -5.35 -2.36 -24.31
CA PRO A 71 -5.10 -1.88 -25.68
C PRO A 71 -4.60 -3.01 -26.59
N ALA A 72 -3.64 -3.80 -26.11
CA ALA A 72 -2.97 -4.83 -26.92
C ALA A 72 -3.89 -6.03 -27.22
N LEU A 73 -4.67 -6.50 -26.24
CA LEU A 73 -5.62 -7.59 -26.46
C LEU A 73 -6.81 -7.16 -27.34
N ARG A 74 -7.21 -5.88 -27.26
CA ARG A 74 -8.25 -5.30 -28.12
C ARG A 74 -7.79 -5.17 -29.57
N ALA A 75 -6.53 -4.81 -29.82
CA ALA A 75 -5.94 -4.80 -31.16
C ALA A 75 -5.88 -6.22 -31.73
N TYR A 76 -5.40 -7.20 -30.95
CA TYR A 76 -5.32 -8.60 -31.37
C TYR A 76 -6.69 -9.22 -31.69
N LEU A 77 -7.70 -8.98 -30.85
CA LEU A 77 -9.05 -9.47 -31.10
C LEU A 77 -9.75 -8.75 -32.27
N SER A 78 -9.43 -7.47 -32.53
CA SER A 78 -9.97 -6.76 -33.70
C SER A 78 -9.33 -7.22 -35.01
N GLU A 79 -8.05 -7.60 -34.98
CA GLU A 79 -7.30 -8.07 -36.15
C GLU A 79 -7.67 -9.52 -36.52
N HIS A 80 -8.00 -10.35 -35.53
CA HIS A 80 -8.41 -11.75 -35.72
C HIS A 80 -9.93 -11.99 -35.81
N ALA A 81 -10.78 -10.97 -35.60
CA ALA A 81 -12.23 -11.09 -35.73
C ALA A 81 -12.76 -10.91 -37.18
N HIS A 82 -11.88 -10.76 -38.18
CA HIS A 82 -12.29 -10.56 -39.58
C HIS A 82 -11.86 -11.68 -40.53
N VAL A 83 -11.95 -12.93 -40.07
CA VAL A 83 -11.91 -14.10 -40.96
C VAL A 83 -13.13 -14.96 -40.69
N ALA A 84 -14.12 -14.77 -41.58
CA ALA A 84 -15.13 -15.70 -42.10
C ALA A 84 -15.68 -16.81 -41.18
#